data_AF-A0A7S3MJ03-F1
#
_entry.id   AF-A0A7S3MJ03-F1
#
_cell.length_a   1.000
_cell.length_b   1.000
_cell.length_c   1.000
_cell.angle_alpha   90.00
_cell.angle_beta   90.00
_cell.angle_gamma   90.00
#
_symmetry.space_group_name_H-M   'P 1'
#
loop_
_entity.id
_entity.type
_entity.pdbx_description
1 polymer ?
#
loop_
_entity_poly.entity_id
_entity_poly.type
_entity_poly.pdbx_seq_one_letter_code
_entity_poly.pdbx_strand_id
1 'polypeptide(L)'
;TCTLNNVHLKGIFLLTAPNMSGKSTFMRSAIVAALLANCGLCVPCTKAEVPRYDHYFLRTASYDVPTEAKSAFALEMDDLRVMLRDSTDHSLVMIDELGKGTSAKDGSALS
;
A
#
# COMPACT_ATOMS: atom_id res chain seq x y z
N THR A 1 -10.48 -15.08 -13.66
CA THR A 1 -9.62 -14.72 -14.82
C THR A 1 -8.70 -13.60 -14.39
N CYS A 2 -7.40 -13.66 -14.69
CA CYS A 2 -6.47 -12.57 -14.43
C CYS A 2 -6.58 -11.52 -15.54
N THR A 3 -6.84 -10.26 -15.19
CA THR A 3 -6.89 -9.15 -16.15
C THR A 3 -5.58 -8.37 -16.12
N LEU A 4 -5.08 -8.00 -17.30
CA LEU A 4 -3.90 -7.14 -17.40
C LEU A 4 -4.28 -5.70 -17.02
N ASN A 5 -3.42 -5.06 -16.23
CA ASN A 5 -3.58 -3.67 -15.79
C ASN A 5 -2.28 -2.91 -16.09
N ASN A 6 -2.39 -1.62 -16.39
CA ASN A 6 -1.25 -0.74 -16.70
C ASN A 6 -0.94 0.17 -15.50
N VAL A 7 0.33 0.42 -15.17
CA VAL A 7 0.74 1.31 -14.06
C VAL A 7 1.87 2.22 -14.49
N HIS A 8 1.78 3.53 -14.18
CA HIS A 8 2.88 4.49 -14.28
C HIS A 8 2.65 5.59 -13.24
N LEU A 9 3.57 5.77 -12.27
CA LEU A 9 3.37 6.68 -11.14
C LEU A 9 4.55 7.67 -10.96
N LYS A 10 4.21 8.93 -10.63
CA LYS A 10 5.03 9.96 -9.97
C LYS A 10 4.09 10.84 -9.12
N GLY A 11 4.39 11.03 -7.84
CA GLY A 11 3.52 11.74 -6.90
C GLY A 11 2.53 10.83 -6.17
N ILE A 12 1.53 11.42 -5.51
CA ILE A 12 0.52 10.69 -4.70
C ILE A 12 -0.70 10.34 -5.57
N PHE A 13 -1.19 9.11 -5.44
CA PHE A 13 -2.36 8.62 -6.16
C PHE A 13 -3.42 8.10 -5.17
N LEU A 14 -4.68 8.43 -5.44
CA LEU A 14 -5.82 7.91 -4.69
C LEU A 14 -6.58 6.91 -5.57
N LEU A 15 -6.58 5.64 -5.16
CA LEU A 15 -7.29 4.57 -5.84
C LEU A 15 -8.65 4.31 -5.17
N THR A 16 -9.73 4.75 -5.82
CA THR A 16 -11.11 4.52 -5.35
C THR A 16 -11.82 3.50 -6.24
N ALA A 17 -12.52 2.55 -5.62
CA ALA A 17 -13.41 1.59 -6.29
C ALA A 17 -14.23 0.83 -5.23
N PRO A 18 -15.34 0.15 -5.59
CA PRO A 18 -16.12 -0.67 -4.66
C PRO A 18 -15.28 -1.74 -3.95
N ASN A 19 -15.72 -2.18 -2.77
CA ASN A 19 -15.11 -3.33 -2.12
C ASN A 19 -15.13 -4.54 -3.06
N MET A 20 -14.10 -5.38 -2.98
CA MET A 20 -13.93 -6.57 -3.85
C MET A 20 -13.68 -6.28 -5.35
N SER A 21 -13.46 -5.03 -5.75
CA SER A 21 -13.13 -4.69 -7.15
C SER A 21 -11.69 -5.04 -7.57
N GLY A 22 -10.90 -5.64 -6.68
CA GLY A 22 -9.51 -6.02 -6.95
C GLY A 22 -8.45 -4.95 -6.66
N LYS A 23 -8.78 -3.85 -5.97
CA LYS A 23 -7.80 -2.80 -5.56
C LYS A 23 -6.60 -3.37 -4.81
N SER A 24 -6.84 -4.18 -3.78
CA SER A 24 -5.79 -4.83 -2.99
C SER A 24 -4.91 -5.73 -3.84
N THR A 25 -5.53 -6.47 -4.77
CA THR A 25 -4.82 -7.33 -5.73
C THR A 25 -3.93 -6.51 -6.66
N PHE A 26 -4.43 -5.38 -7.16
CA PHE A 26 -3.68 -4.46 -8.01
C PHE A 26 -2.48 -3.83 -7.28
N MET A 27 -2.67 -3.34 -6.05
CA MET A 27 -1.57 -2.76 -5.27
C MET A 27 -0.47 -3.78 -4.98
N ARG A 28 -0.86 -5.01 -4.62
CA ARG A 28 0.08 -6.12 -4.42
C ARG A 28 0.83 -6.48 -5.69
N SER A 29 0.14 -6.61 -6.82
CA SER A 29 0.77 -6.96 -8.09
C SER A 29 1.74 -5.87 -8.57
N ALA A 30 1.39 -4.60 -8.38
CA ALA A 30 2.26 -3.47 -8.72
C ALA A 30 3.57 -3.45 -7.89
N ILE A 31 3.48 -3.63 -6.56
CA ILE A 31 4.67 -3.71 -5.70
C ILE A 31 5.53 -4.92 -6.05
N VAL A 32 4.93 -6.10 -6.26
CA VAL A 32 5.69 -7.30 -6.63
C VAL A 32 6.41 -7.10 -7.98
N ALA A 33 5.74 -6.50 -8.97
CA ALA A 33 6.36 -6.19 -10.25
C ALA A 33 7.57 -5.25 -10.11
N ALA A 34 7.45 -4.20 -9.29
CA ALA A 34 8.54 -3.27 -9.03
C ALA A 34 9.70 -3.90 -8.23
N LEU A 35 9.40 -4.83 -7.32
CA LEU A 35 10.43 -5.57 -6.58
C LEU A 35 11.19 -6.53 -7.49
N LEU A 36 10.48 -7.31 -8.32
CA LEU A 36 11.10 -8.21 -9.29
C LEU A 36 12.05 -7.45 -10.23
N ALA A 37 11.62 -6.27 -10.73
CA ALA A 37 12.43 -5.42 -11.58
C ALA A 37 13.75 -5.01 -10.91
N ASN A 38 13.71 -4.51 -9.67
CA ASN A 38 14.91 -4.06 -8.95
C ASN A 38 15.79 -5.22 -8.47
N CYS A 39 15.25 -6.43 -8.37
CA CYS A 39 16.02 -7.66 -8.18
C CYS A 39 16.65 -8.20 -9.48
N GLY A 40 16.39 -7.59 -10.64
CA GLY A 40 16.86 -8.07 -11.94
C GLY A 40 16.14 -9.33 -12.44
N LEU A 41 14.95 -9.61 -11.93
CA LEU A 41 14.12 -10.77 -12.31
C LEU A 41 13.13 -10.39 -13.41
N CYS A 42 12.66 -11.41 -14.14
CA CYS A 42 11.60 -11.23 -15.13
C CYS A 42 10.31 -10.74 -14.47
N VAL A 43 9.76 -9.65 -14.99
CA VAL A 43 8.51 -9.04 -14.53
C VAL A 43 7.35 -9.56 -15.40
N PRO A 44 6.19 -9.95 -14.81
CA PRO A 44 5.04 -10.46 -15.57
C PRO A 44 4.27 -9.32 -16.27
N CYS A 45 4.89 -8.68 -17.25
CA CYS A 45 4.34 -7.57 -18.02
C CYS A 45 4.93 -7.53 -19.44
N THR A 46 4.25 -6.84 -20.36
CA THR A 46 4.76 -6.63 -21.72
C THR A 46 5.95 -5.65 -21.76
N LYS A 47 5.95 -4.64 -20.88
CA LYS A 47 7.01 -3.63 -20.74
C LYS A 47 7.02 -3.09 -19.32
N ALA A 48 8.21 -2.90 -18.74
CA ALA A 48 8.39 -2.25 -17.45
C ALA A 48 9.56 -1.25 -17.50
N GLU A 49 9.32 -0.04 -16.99
CA GLU A 49 10.34 0.96 -16.67
C GLU A 49 10.16 1.27 -15.19
N VAL A 50 11.10 0.82 -14.36
CA VAL A 50 11.00 0.90 -12.90
C VAL A 50 12.21 1.66 -12.37
N PRO A 51 12.03 2.75 -11.60
CA PRO A 51 13.14 3.42 -10.96
C PRO A 51 13.71 2.55 -9.83
N ARG A 52 14.96 2.80 -9.46
CA ARG A 52 15.54 2.15 -8.29
C ARG A 52 14.84 2.65 -7.03
N TYR A 53 14.22 1.73 -6.31
CA TYR A 53 13.62 1.97 -5.00
C TYR A 53 14.54 1.37 -3.93
N ASP A 54 14.65 2.07 -2.80
CA ASP A 54 15.40 1.61 -1.62
C ASP A 54 14.48 0.94 -0.59
N HIS A 55 13.23 1.39 -0.51
CA HIS A 55 12.20 0.84 0.37
C HIS A 55 10.88 0.55 -0.36
N TYR A 56 10.21 -0.52 0.08
CA TYR A 56 8.89 -0.92 -0.39
C TYR A 56 7.98 -1.08 0.82
N PHE A 57 6.92 -0.29 0.86
CA PHE A 57 5.94 -0.35 1.94
C PHE A 57 4.59 -0.78 1.38
N LEU A 58 4.00 -1.81 1.97
CA LEU A 58 2.64 -2.26 1.68
C LEU A 58 1.88 -2.36 2.99
N ARG A 59 0.91 -1.46 3.19
CA ARG A 59 -0.05 -1.57 4.28
C ARG A 59 -1.34 -2.16 3.73
N THR A 60 -1.78 -3.29 4.29
CA THR A 60 -3.12 -3.84 4.03
C THR A 60 -3.86 -4.03 5.33
N ALA A 61 -5.16 -3.80 5.36
CA ALA A 61 -6.00 -4.11 6.52
C ALA A 61 -5.80 -5.59 6.95
N SER A 62 -5.25 -5.78 8.15
CA SER A 62 -5.19 -7.09 8.80
C SER A 62 -6.50 -7.33 9.50
N TYR A 63 -7.12 -8.49 9.26
CA TYR A 63 -8.25 -8.95 10.04
C TYR A 63 -7.77 -9.37 11.42
N ASP A 64 -8.41 -8.80 12.44
CA ASP A 64 -8.40 -9.14 13.87
C ASP A 64 -7.14 -9.85 14.39
N VAL A 65 -6.18 -9.06 14.89
CA VAL A 65 -5.21 -9.57 15.87
C VAL A 65 -5.76 -9.22 17.26
N PRO A 66 -6.36 -10.18 18.01
CA PRO A 66 -6.71 -9.95 19.40
C PRO A 66 -5.41 -9.83 20.19
N THR A 67 -4.89 -8.60 20.27
CA THR A 67 -3.74 -8.26 21.11
C THR A 67 -4.28 -7.59 22.36
N GLU A 68 -4.13 -8.27 23.50
CA GLU A 68 -4.71 -7.88 24.79
C GLU A 68 -4.19 -6.54 25.37
N ALA A 69 -3.35 -5.78 24.64
CA ALA A 69 -2.70 -4.57 25.15
C ALA A 69 -2.72 -3.33 24.24
N LYS A 70 -3.17 -3.41 22.97
CA LYS A 70 -3.21 -2.26 22.05
C LYS A 70 -4.45 -2.29 21.17
N SER A 71 -5.07 -1.14 20.92
CA SER A 71 -6.19 -1.04 19.98
C SER A 71 -5.72 -1.26 18.54
N ALA A 72 -6.61 -1.77 17.66
CA ALA A 72 -6.31 -1.92 16.23
C ALA A 72 -5.86 -0.60 15.59
N PHE A 73 -6.42 0.52 16.04
CA PHE A 73 -6.01 1.87 15.62
C PHE A 73 -4.60 2.23 16.10
N ALA A 74 -4.25 1.95 17.36
CA ALA A 74 -2.92 2.24 17.87
C ALA A 74 -1.84 1.44 17.12
N LEU A 75 -2.15 0.20 16.75
CA LEU A 75 -1.27 -0.62 15.91
C LEU A 75 -1.16 -0.04 14.50
N GLU A 76 -2.27 0.40 13.89
CA GLU A 76 -2.28 1.05 12.58
C GLU A 76 -1.45 2.34 12.57
N MET A 77 -1.55 3.16 13.61
CA MET A 77 -0.74 4.38 13.74
C MET A 77 0.74 4.10 13.95
N ASP A 78 1.10 3.00 14.62
CA ASP A 78 2.50 2.60 14.80
C ASP A 78 3.12 2.15 13.47
N ASP A 79 2.38 1.35 12.68
CA ASP A 79 2.80 0.94 11.33
C ASP A 79 3.04 2.16 10.43
N LEU A 80 2.11 3.13 10.44
CA LEU A 80 2.24 4.37 9.66
C LEU A 80 3.44 5.20 10.12
N ARG A 81 3.71 5.27 11.43
CA ARG A 81 4.88 5.99 11.96
C ARG A 81 6.18 5.38 11.46
N VAL A 82 6.29 4.05 11.46
CA VAL A 82 7.47 3.35 10.93
C VAL A 82 7.62 3.63 9.44
N MET A 83 6.54 3.51 8.67
CA MET A 83 6.56 3.80 7.23
C MET A 83 7.00 5.23 6.92
N LEU A 84 6.47 6.22 7.65
CA LEU A 84 6.84 7.62 7.46
C LEU A 84 8.28 7.92 7.88
N ARG A 85 8.75 7.29 8.96
CA ARG A 85 10.11 7.48 9.47
C ARG A 85 11.15 6.94 8.50
N ASP A 86 10.89 5.79 7.90
CA ASP A 86 11.85 5.09 7.05
C ASP A 86 11.65 5.40 5.55
N SER A 87 10.60 6.13 5.19
CA SER A 87 10.37 6.56 3.81
C SER A 87 11.40 7.60 3.34
N THR A 88 11.84 7.43 2.10
CA THR A 88 12.76 8.30 1.36
C THR A 88 12.12 8.78 0.05
N ASP A 89 12.79 9.67 -0.67
CA ASP A 89 12.38 10.10 -2.02
C ASP A 89 12.37 8.95 -3.05
N HIS A 90 12.97 7.80 -2.71
CA HIS A 90 13.04 6.59 -3.52
C HIS A 90 12.26 5.42 -2.91
N SER A 91 11.24 5.72 -2.09
CA SER A 91 10.35 4.71 -1.53
C SER A 91 9.09 4.48 -2.38
N LEU A 92 8.71 3.22 -2.57
CA LEU A 92 7.42 2.84 -3.14
C LEU A 92 6.44 2.50 -2.01
N VAL A 93 5.42 3.34 -1.82
CA VAL A 93 4.43 3.18 -0.75
C VAL A 93 3.05 2.85 -1.34
N MET A 94 2.45 1.75 -0.91
CA MET A 94 1.05 1.41 -1.18
C MET A 94 0.29 1.22 0.13
N ILE A 95 -0.87 1.86 0.24
CA ILE A 95 -1.73 1.79 1.42
C ILE A 95 -3.13 1.37 0.97
N ASP A 96 -3.60 0.26 1.53
CA ASP A 96 -4.94 -0.27 1.32
C ASP A 96 -5.77 -0.11 2.61
N GLU A 97 -6.92 0.55 2.48
CA GLU A 97 -7.92 0.75 3.54
C GLU A 97 -7.39 1.42 4.83
N LEU A 98 -6.98 2.69 4.72
CA LEU A 98 -6.70 3.52 5.89
C LEU A 98 -7.98 3.88 6.66
N GLY A 99 -8.01 3.71 7.98
CA GLY A 99 -9.07 4.26 8.85
C GLY A 99 -10.34 3.42 9.01
N LYS A 100 -10.30 2.13 8.66
CA LYS A 100 -11.46 1.20 8.83
C LYS A 100 -11.85 0.96 10.30
N GLY A 101 -10.93 1.20 11.24
CA GLY A 101 -11.13 1.04 12.69
C GLY A 101 -11.64 2.29 13.43
N THR A 102 -11.75 3.43 12.74
CA THR A 102 -12.33 4.65 13.28
C THR A 102 -13.82 4.68 12.92
N SER A 103 -14.70 4.67 13.93
CA SER A 103 -16.09 5.07 13.68
C SER A 103 -16.08 6.43 12.98
N ALA A 104 -17.04 6.69 12.09
CA ALA A 104 -17.12 7.84 11.19
C ALA A 104 -17.13 9.26 11.84
N LYS A 105 -16.69 9.41 13.10
CA LYS A 105 -16.70 10.65 13.88
C LYS A 105 -15.35 11.37 14.01
N ASP A 106 -14.21 10.71 13.80
CA ASP A 106 -12.89 11.37 13.99
C ASP A 106 -12.22 11.81 12.67
N GLY A 107 -12.85 11.51 11.52
CA GLY A 107 -12.34 11.85 10.19
C GLY A 107 -12.34 13.34 9.83
N SER A 108 -12.87 14.23 10.68
CA SER A 108 -12.86 15.69 10.45
C SER A 108 -11.90 16.46 11.36
N ALA A 109 -11.01 15.80 12.11
CA ALA A 109 -10.14 16.48 13.09
C ALA A 109 -8.77 16.92 12.55
N LEU A 110 -8.64 17.11 11.24
CA LEU A 110 -7.48 17.77 10.60
C LEU A 110 -7.99 18.95 9.77
N SER A 111 -8.46 19.99 10.45
CA SER A 111 -8.69 21.35 9.92
C SER A 111 -7.88 22.34 10.72
#